data_AF-K6C6G8-F1
#
_entry.id   AF-K6C6G8-F1
#
_cell.length_a   1.000
_cell.length_b   1.000
_cell.length_c   1.000
_cell.angle_alpha   90.00
_cell.angle_beta   90.00
_cell.angle_gamma   90.00
#
_symmetry.space_group_name_H-M   'P 1'
#
loop_
_entity.id
_entity.type
_entity.pdbx_description
1 polymer ?
#
loop_
_entity_poly.entity_id
_entity_poly.type
_entity_poly.pdbx_seq_one_letter_code
_entity_poly.pdbx_strand_id
1 'polypeptide(L)' 'MREEIFMKIAVDIAYENVITNGGGPFGAIVVKNGQIISRP' A
#
# COMPACT_ATOMS: atom_id res chain seq x y z
N MET A 1 -1.16 5.69 -15.11
CA MET A 1 -2.50 5.97 -14.51
C MET A 1 -2.96 4.90 -13.52
N ARG A 2 -3.13 3.61 -13.89
CA ARG A 2 -3.59 2.58 -12.93
C ARG A 2 -2.51 2.21 -11.92
N GLU A 3 -1.27 2.13 -12.36
CA GLU A 3 -0.10 1.82 -11.54
C GLU A 3 0.15 2.92 -10.51
N GLU A 4 -0.05 4.19 -10.86
CA GLU A 4 0.06 5.33 -9.92
C GLU A 4 -1.00 5.25 -8.81
N ILE A 5 -2.23 4.83 -9.12
CA ILE A 5 -3.29 4.62 -8.11
C ILE A 5 -2.85 3.51 -7.14
N PHE A 6 -2.35 2.39 -7.66
CA PHE A 6 -1.85 1.29 -6.85
C PHE A 6 -0.64 1.71 -5.99
N MET A 7 0.29 2.47 -6.55
CA MET A 7 1.44 2.99 -5.82
C MET A 7 1.00 3.96 -4.72
N LYS A 8 0.03 4.84 -4.99
CA LYS A 8 -0.52 5.75 -3.98
C LYS A 8 -1.07 4.98 -2.79
N ILE A 9 -1.78 3.87 -3.03
CA ILE A 9 -2.29 3.01 -1.94
C ILE A 9 -1.14 2.43 -1.11
N ALA A 10 -0.06 1.95 -1.73
CA ALA A 10 1.10 1.45 -1.00
C ALA A 10 1.78 2.54 -0.16
N VAL A 11 1.85 3.78 -0.67
CA VAL A 11 2.38 4.94 0.07
C VAL A 11 1.46 5.32 1.23
N ASP A 12 0.14 5.31 1.04
CA ASP A 12 -0.83 5.60 2.09
C ASP A 12 -0.70 4.58 3.24
N ILE A 13 -0.48 3.28 2.93
CA ILE A 13 -0.20 2.23 3.92
C ILE A 13 1.12 2.49 4.65
N ALA A 14 2.17 2.87 3.92
CA ALA A 14 3.48 3.19 4.51
C ALA A 14 3.39 4.34 5.51
N TYR A 15 2.58 5.36 5.20
CA TYR A 15 2.30 6.48 6.09
C TYR A 15 1.54 6.05 7.35
N GLU A 16 0.46 5.26 7.18
CA GLU A 16 -0.35 4.73 8.28
C GLU A 16 0.49 3.94 9.29
N ASN A 17 1.40 3.08 8.80
CA ASN A 17 2.31 2.29 9.64
C ASN A 17 3.17 3.17 10.57
N VAL A 18 3.59 4.34 10.10
CA VAL A 18 4.40 5.27 10.90
C VAL A 18 3.53 5.98 11.94
N ILE A 19 2.37 6.49 11.56
CA ILE A 19 1.54 7.31 12.47
C ILE A 19 0.79 6.48 13.52
N THR A 20 0.58 5.20 13.27
CA THR A 20 -0.11 4.27 14.19
C THR A 20 0.84 3.39 15.01
N ASN A 21 2.17 3.55 14.86
CA ASN A 21 3.17 2.58 15.36
C ASN A 21 2.96 1.14 14.84
N GLY A 22 2.35 0.98 13.65
CA GLY A 22 2.17 -0.30 12.98
C GLY A 22 3.44 -0.91 12.38
N GLY A 23 4.52 -0.13 12.25
CA GLY A 23 5.81 -0.61 11.76
C GLY A 23 6.70 0.49 11.16
N GLY A 24 7.65 0.09 10.31
CA GLY A 24 8.49 1.02 9.55
C GLY A 24 7.74 1.72 8.40
N PRO A 25 8.38 2.70 7.73
CA PRO A 25 7.78 3.52 6.66
C PRO A 25 7.69 2.76 5.33
N PHE A 26 7.07 1.58 5.35
CA PHE A 26 6.94 0.69 4.20
C PHE A 26 5.50 0.21 4.09
N GLY A 27 5.02 0.11 2.86
CA GLY A 27 3.71 -0.42 2.51
C GLY A 27 3.81 -1.19 1.21
N ALA A 28 3.00 -2.23 1.07
CA ALA A 28 3.01 -3.11 -0.09
C ALA A 28 1.59 -3.56 -0.43
N ILE A 29 1.32 -3.78 -1.70
CA ILE A 29 0.08 -4.41 -2.16
C ILE A 29 0.42 -5.43 -3.25
N VAL A 30 -0.40 -6.47 -3.36
CA VAL A 30 -0.32 -7.44 -4.46
C VAL A 30 -1.56 -7.27 -5.34
N VAL A 31 -1.35 -7.02 -6.63
CA VAL A 31 -2.42 -6.86 -7.61
C VAL A 31 -2.43 -8.03 -8.57
N LYS A 32 -3.61 -8.64 -8.79
CA LYS A 32 -3.83 -9.69 -9.78
C LYS A 32 -5.13 -9.40 -10.52
N ASN A 33 -5.10 -9.47 -11.85
CA ASN A 33 -6.27 -9.20 -12.71
C ASN A 33 -6.95 -7.84 -12.42
N GLY A 34 -6.15 -6.81 -12.14
CA GLY A 34 -6.64 -5.46 -11.83
C GLY A 34 -7.25 -5.30 -10.44
N GLN A 35 -7.18 -6.32 -9.57
CA GLN A 35 -7.72 -6.31 -8.22
C GLN A 35 -6.60 -6.46 -7.18
N ILE A 36 -6.70 -5.73 -6.07
CA ILE A 36 -5.81 -5.92 -4.92
C ILE A 36 -6.24 -7.21 -4.22
N ILE A 37 -5.31 -8.16 -4.10
CA ILE A 37 -5.53 -9.46 -3.45
C ILE A 37 -4.82 -9.60 -2.11
N SER A 38 -3.95 -8.65 -1.74
CA SER A 38 -3.27 -8.61 -0.43
C SER A 38 -2.76 -7.20 -0.12
N ARG A 39 -2.80 -6.84 1.16
CA ARG A 39 -2.19 -5.65 1.79
C ARG A 39 -1.90 -5.93 3.28
N PRO A 40 -0.81 -5.42 3.84
CA PRO A 40 -0.52 -5.49 5.28
C PRO A 40 -1.41 -4.53 6.08
#